data_AF-K1V5G4-F1
#
_entry.id   AF-K1V5G4-F1
#
_cell.length_a   1.000
_cell.length_b   1.000
_cell.length_c   1.000
_cell.angle_alpha   90.00
_cell.angle_beta   90.00
_cell.angle_gamma   90.00
#
_symmetry.space_group_name_H-M   'P 1'
#
loop_
_entity.id
_entity.type
_entity.pdbx_description
1 polymer ?
#
loop_
_entity_poly.entity_id
_entity_poly.type
_entity_poly.pdbx_seq_one_letter_code
_entity_poly.pdbx_strand_id
1 'polypeptide(L)'
;MGIFIAKVSRGRTLKQVILGQMVWGSLGCCTFLGILGGYSLYLQKNGIVDLVSILEKEGNEGVVLAIMQTLPFSKILIVLLVILCFVFLATTIDSTA
;
A
#
# COMPACT_ATOMS: atom_id res chain seq x y z
N MET A 1 -4.09 -8.30 15.12
CA MET A 1 -5.17 -7.65 14.31
C MET A 1 -6.61 -8.01 14.74
N GLY A 2 -7.03 -9.29 14.79
CA GLY A 2 -8.42 -9.64 15.16
C GLY A 2 -8.89 -9.14 16.54
N ILE A 3 -7.99 -9.18 17.53
CA ILE A 3 -8.24 -8.68 18.90
C ILE A 3 -8.44 -7.14 18.93
N PHE A 4 -7.72 -6.41 18.09
CA PHE A 4 -7.85 -4.95 17.98
C PHE A 4 -9.24 -4.57 17.46
N ILE A 5 -9.71 -5.24 16.40
CA ILE A 5 -11.03 -5.02 15.80
C ILE A 5 -12.14 -5.33 16.82
N ALA A 6 -11.98 -6.40 17.61
CA ALA A 6 -12.92 -6.76 18.67
C ALA A 6 -12.98 -5.70 19.79
N LYS A 7 -11.83 -5.14 20.20
CA LYS A 7 -11.76 -4.07 21.22
C LYS A 7 -12.39 -2.76 20.73
N VAL A 8 -12.11 -2.33 19.51
CA VAL A 8 -12.65 -1.09 18.91
C VAL A 8 -14.14 -1.19 18.60
N SER A 9 -14.64 -2.39 18.32
CA SER A 9 -16.04 -2.61 17.91
C SER A 9 -17.02 -2.88 19.07
N ARG A 10 -16.63 -2.55 20.31
CA ARG A 10 -17.45 -2.80 21.50
C ARG A 10 -18.80 -2.08 21.40
N GLY A 11 -19.90 -2.83 21.53
CA GLY A 11 -21.28 -2.32 21.42
C GLY A 11 -21.92 -2.41 20.03
N ARG A 12 -21.20 -2.92 19.00
CA ARG A 12 -21.78 -3.19 17.68
C ARG A 12 -22.21 -4.65 17.54
N THR A 13 -23.19 -4.92 16.67
CA THR A 13 -23.60 -6.31 16.36
C THR A 13 -22.54 -7.01 15.52
N LEU A 14 -22.42 -8.33 15.67
CA LEU A 14 -21.44 -9.14 14.91
C LEU A 14 -21.60 -8.93 13.38
N LYS A 15 -22.84 -8.87 12.88
CA LYS A 15 -23.15 -8.61 11.47
C LYS A 15 -22.62 -7.26 11.00
N GLN A 16 -22.76 -6.19 11.79
CA GLN A 16 -22.24 -4.86 11.43
C GLN A 16 -20.71 -4.84 11.39
N VAL A 17 -20.05 -5.55 12.31
CA VAL A 17 -18.57 -5.60 12.34
C VAL A 17 -18.04 -6.33 11.11
N ILE A 18 -18.60 -7.49 10.78
CA ILE A 18 -18.17 -8.29 9.62
C ILE A 18 -18.41 -7.54 8.31
N LEU A 19 -19.62 -7.03 8.09
CA LEU A 19 -19.95 -6.28 6.88
C LEU A 19 -19.12 -4.99 6.76
N GLY A 20 -18.95 -4.27 7.88
CA GLY A 20 -18.13 -3.05 7.91
C GLY A 20 -16.67 -3.34 7.55
N GLN A 21 -16.08 -4.39 8.12
CA GLN A 21 -14.70 -4.79 7.82
C GLN A 21 -14.53 -5.25 6.37
N MET A 22 -15.45 -6.08 5.85
CA MET A 22 -15.36 -6.57 4.47
C MET A 22 -15.48 -5.43 3.47
N VAL A 23 -16.45 -4.52 3.65
CA VAL A 23 -16.70 -3.43 2.70
C VAL A 23 -15.55 -2.42 2.75
N TRP A 24 -15.21 -1.89 3.91
CA TRP A 24 -14.17 -0.87 4.02
C TRP A 24 -12.77 -1.42 3.74
N GLY A 25 -12.47 -2.65 4.18
CA GLY A 25 -11.21 -3.31 3.88
C GLY A 25 -11.03 -3.58 2.39
N SER A 26 -12.06 -4.09 1.72
CA SER A 26 -12.01 -4.35 0.28
C SER A 26 -11.92 -3.06 -0.53
N LEU A 27 -12.69 -2.01 -0.17
CA LEU A 27 -12.63 -0.72 -0.85
C LEU A 27 -11.23 -0.08 -0.73
N GLY A 28 -10.61 -0.15 0.45
CA GLY A 28 -9.23 0.32 0.64
C GLY A 28 -8.23 -0.43 -0.25
N CYS A 29 -8.33 -1.76 -0.31
CA CYS A 29 -7.46 -2.57 -1.15
C CYS A 29 -7.69 -2.30 -2.65
N CYS A 30 -8.95 -2.23 -3.09
CA CYS A 30 -9.31 -1.94 -4.48
C CYS A 30 -8.84 -0.56 -4.93
N THR A 31 -8.99 0.47 -4.10
CA THR A 31 -8.52 1.83 -4.42
C THR A 31 -7.01 1.90 -4.51
N PHE A 32 -6.29 1.29 -3.55
CA PHE A 32 -4.83 1.24 -3.56
C PHE A 32 -4.28 0.51 -4.80
N LEU A 33 -4.79 -0.68 -5.10
CA LEU A 33 -4.39 -1.46 -6.27
C LEU A 33 -4.81 -0.79 -7.58
N GLY A 34 -5.98 -0.15 -7.62
CA GLY A 34 -6.45 0.58 -8.79
C GLY A 34 -5.55 1.77 -9.14
N ILE A 35 -5.13 2.54 -8.14
CA ILE A 35 -4.31 3.73 -8.35
C ILE A 35 -2.85 3.34 -8.66
N LEU A 36 -2.20 2.59 -7.75
CA LEU A 36 -0.79 2.27 -7.91
C LEU A 36 -0.55 1.21 -8.98
N GLY A 37 -1.38 0.16 -9.03
CA GLY A 37 -1.30 -0.86 -10.07
C GLY A 37 -1.65 -0.29 -11.45
N GLY A 38 -2.66 0.57 -11.53
CA GLY A 38 -3.00 1.30 -12.76
C GLY A 38 -1.87 2.21 -13.24
N TYR A 39 -1.21 2.93 -12.33
CA TYR A 39 -0.08 3.80 -12.65
C TYR A 39 1.13 2.99 -13.14
N SER A 40 1.48 1.89 -12.48
CA SER A 40 2.56 0.99 -12.92
C SER A 40 2.31 0.46 -14.33
N LEU A 41 1.08 0.00 -14.62
CA LEU A 41 0.70 -0.49 -15.95
C LEU A 41 0.75 0.62 -17.02
N TYR A 42 0.34 1.84 -16.68
CA TYR A 42 0.44 2.99 -17.58
C TYR A 42 1.90 3.31 -17.95
N LEU A 43 2.80 3.28 -16.97
CA LEU A 43 4.24 3.52 -17.15
C LEU A 43 4.88 2.50 -18.10
N GLN A 44 4.52 1.23 -17.92
CA GLN A 44 4.99 0.12 -18.73
C GLN A 44 4.42 0.17 -20.14
N LYS A 45 3.11 0.44 -20.28
CA LYS A 45 2.42 0.51 -21.58
C LYS A 45 2.92 1.67 -22.45
N ASN A 46 3.25 2.80 -21.83
CA ASN A 46 3.80 3.95 -22.55
C ASN A 46 5.30 3.86 -22.83
N GLY A 47 5.97 2.79 -22.39
CA GLY A 47 7.41 2.59 -22.60
C GLY A 47 8.30 3.64 -21.92
N ILE A 48 7.78 4.36 -20.92
CA ILE A 48 8.52 5.41 -20.18
C ILE A 48 9.53 4.75 -19.24
N VAL A 49 9.13 3.62 -18.64
CA VAL A 49 9.98 2.79 -17.77
C VAL A 49 9.69 1.33 -18.07
N ASP A 50 10.73 0.57 -18.39
CA ASP A 50 10.61 -0.87 -18.55
C ASP A 50 10.64 -1.57 -17.17
N LEU A 51 9.46 -1.63 -16.55
CA LEU A 51 9.30 -2.26 -15.25
C LEU A 51 9.59 -3.76 -15.27
N VAL A 52 9.55 -4.44 -16.44
CA VAL A 52 9.85 -5.89 -16.54
C VAL A 52 11.35 -6.13 -16.32
N SER A 53 12.21 -5.41 -17.02
CA SER A 53 13.66 -5.59 -16.88
C SER A 53 14.19 -5.13 -15.51
N ILE A 54 13.56 -4.11 -14.91
CA ILE A 54 13.88 -3.67 -13.55
C ILE A 54 13.45 -4.74 -12.53
N LEU A 55 12.28 -5.35 -12.71
CA LEU A 55 11.82 -6.44 -11.86
C LEU A 55 12.79 -7.63 -11.89
N GLU A 56 13.33 -7.97 -13.05
CA GLU A 56 14.30 -9.08 -13.18
C GLU A 56 15.67 -8.77 -12.56
N LYS A 57 16.09 -7.50 -12.53
CA LYS A 57 17.42 -7.10 -12.03
C LYS A 57 17.45 -6.68 -10.57
N GLU A 58 16.49 -5.89 -10.13
CA GLU A 58 16.44 -5.26 -8.80
C GLU A 58 15.27 -5.75 -7.94
N GLY A 59 14.42 -6.64 -8.47
CA GLY A 59 13.28 -7.18 -7.75
C GLY A 59 12.16 -6.15 -7.50
N ASN A 60 11.20 -6.51 -6.65
CA ASN A 60 10.02 -5.67 -6.37
C ASN A 60 10.39 -4.30 -5.78
N GLU A 61 11.48 -4.20 -5.04
CA GLU A 61 11.92 -2.97 -4.38
C GLU A 61 12.40 -1.93 -5.41
N GLY A 62 13.18 -2.37 -6.39
CA GLY A 62 13.65 -1.52 -7.50
C GLY A 62 12.52 -1.02 -8.37
N VAL A 63 11.48 -1.83 -8.59
CA VAL A 63 10.28 -1.43 -9.35
C VAL A 63 9.55 -0.29 -8.65
N VAL A 64 9.34 -0.38 -7.32
CA VAL A 64 8.69 0.70 -6.55
C VAL A 64 9.52 1.98 -6.60
N LEU A 65 10.85 1.86 -6.48
CA LEU A 65 11.75 3.02 -6.54
C LEU A 65 11.73 3.69 -7.91
N ALA A 66 11.74 2.91 -8.99
CA ALA A 66 11.68 3.40 -10.37
C ALA A 66 10.35 4.13 -10.65
N ILE A 67 9.23 3.61 -10.16
CA ILE A 67 7.92 4.27 -10.23
C ILE A 67 7.94 5.59 -9.45
N MET A 68 8.57 5.65 -8.28
CA MET A 68 8.68 6.91 -7.53
C MET A 68 9.61 7.94 -8.20
N GLN A 69 10.57 7.49 -9.00
CA GLN A 69 11.46 8.37 -9.76
C GLN A 69 10.76 9.05 -10.94
N THR A 70 9.67 8.48 -11.46
CA THR A 70 8.90 9.12 -12.55
C THR A 70 7.96 10.21 -12.07
N LEU A 71 7.74 10.38 -10.76
CA LEU A 71 6.90 11.45 -10.22
C LEU A 71 7.68 12.77 -10.07
N PRO A 72 7.05 13.93 -10.35
CA PRO A 72 7.62 15.23 -10.02
C PRO A 72 7.84 15.33 -8.50
N PHE A 73 8.99 15.86 -8.07
CA PHE A 73 9.44 15.88 -6.67
C PHE A 73 9.81 14.51 -6.04
N SER A 74 10.31 13.56 -6.86
CA SER A 74 10.73 12.22 -6.41
C SER A 74 11.52 12.18 -5.08
N LYS A 75 12.53 13.05 -4.88
CA LYS A 75 13.34 13.05 -3.64
C LYS A 75 12.50 13.24 -2.37
N ILE A 76 11.50 14.12 -2.41
CA ILE A 76 10.64 14.40 -1.25
C ILE A 76 9.67 13.23 -1.02
N LEU A 77 9.10 12.70 -2.10
CA LEU A 77 8.18 11.56 -2.03
C LEU A 77 8.87 10.30 -1.50
N ILE A 78 10.09 10.01 -1.93
CA ILE A 78 10.89 8.89 -1.43
C ILE A 78 11.14 9.02 0.07
N VAL A 79 11.56 10.21 0.54
CA VAL A 79 11.75 10.46 1.98
C VAL A 79 10.45 10.25 2.76
N LEU A 80 9.33 10.75 2.24
CA LEU A 80 8.02 10.54 2.84
C LEU A 80 7.63 9.06 2.88
N LEU A 81 7.89 8.29 1.81
CA LEU A 81 7.60 6.87 1.77
C LEU A 81 8.44 6.10 2.80
N VAL A 82 9.72 6.43 2.95
CA VAL A 82 10.58 5.81 3.98
C VAL A 82 10.03 6.08 5.38
N ILE A 83 9.65 7.32 5.69
CA ILE A 83 9.02 7.67 6.98
C ILE A 83 7.71 6.91 7.16
N LEU A 84 6.87 6.86 6.12
CA LEU A 84 5.60 6.14 6.15
C LEU A 84 5.81 4.65 6.45
N CYS A 85 6.73 3.99 5.74
CA CYS A 85 7.09 2.59 5.96
C CYS A 85 7.61 2.36 7.39
N PHE A 86 8.44 3.28 7.91
CA PHE A 86 8.94 3.20 9.27
C PHE A 86 7.80 3.28 10.30
N VAL A 87 6.90 4.23 10.15
CA VAL A 87 5.73 4.39 11.04
C VAL A 87 4.78 3.19 10.90
N PHE A 88 4.55 2.69 9.69
CA PHE A 88 3.73 1.49 9.46
C PHE A 88 4.34 0.26 10.13
N LEU A 89 5.65 0.07 10.03
CA LEU A 89 6.36 -1.02 10.69
C LEU A 89 6.25 -0.89 12.21
N ALA A 90 6.53 0.29 12.76
CA ALA A 90 6.41 0.55 14.19
C ALA A 90 4.98 0.26 14.72
N THR A 91 3.96 0.72 14.00
CA THR A 91 2.54 0.47 14.35
C THR A 91 2.17 -1.01 14.23
N THR A 92 2.74 -1.71 13.24
CA THR A 92 2.48 -3.14 13.04
C THR A 92 3.08 -3.97 14.17
N ILE A 93 4.29 -3.62 14.62
CA ILE A 93 4.95 -4.27 15.75
C ILE A 93 4.17 -3.97 17.04
N ASP A 94 3.81 -2.71 17.30
CA ASP A 94 3.03 -2.30 18.48
C ASP A 94 1.66 -2.97 18.54
N SER A 95 1.01 -3.19 17.40
CA SER A 95 -0.28 -3.89 17.35
C SER A 95 -0.18 -5.43 17.40
N THR A 96 1.02 -6.00 17.26
CA THR A 96 1.28 -7.45 17.30
C THR A 96 1.85 -7.92 18.64
N ALA A 97 2.64 -7.07 19.30
CA ALA A 97 3.12 -7.27 20.67
C ALA A 97 1.98 -7.21 21.70
#